data_AF-A0A959QP70-F1
#
_entry.id   AF-A0A959QP70-F1
#
_cell.length_a   1.000
_cell.length_b   1.000
_cell.length_c   1.000
_cell.angle_alpha   90.00
_cell.angle_beta   90.00
_cell.angle_gamma   90.00
#
_symmetry.space_group_name_H-M   'P 1'
#
loop_
_entity.id
_entity.type
_entity.pdbx_description
1 polymer ?
#
loop_
_entity_poly.entity_id
_entity_poly.type
_entity_poly.pdbx_seq_one_letter_code
_entity_poly.pdbx_strand_id
1 'polypeptide(L)'
;MIKSSIGELKISPIKEDGMFVFFNDFITINGKVSKGDSVKVFVQQYDNKTGTFVLDKQDAAKASIIVRGKEKLHENITGYDTLDKLYEHVSALYREHFYFGDKE
;
A
#
# COMPACT_ATOMS: atom_id res chain seq x y z
N MET A 1 6.00 7.77 -9.61
CA MET A 1 4.79 6.95 -9.42
C MET A 1 5.26 5.55 -9.11
N ILE A 2 4.70 4.90 -8.10
CA ILE A 2 5.09 3.54 -7.70
C ILE A 2 4.03 2.59 -8.25
N LYS A 3 4.45 1.64 -9.09
CA LYS A 3 3.53 0.76 -9.83
C LYS A 3 3.57 -0.64 -9.23
N SER A 4 2.41 -1.25 -9.11
CA SER A 4 2.27 -2.65 -8.74
C SER A 4 1.24 -3.35 -9.63
N SER A 5 1.09 -4.67 -9.44
CA SER A 5 0.10 -5.49 -10.15
C SER A 5 -1.35 -5.07 -9.91
N ILE A 6 -1.63 -4.28 -8.86
CA ILE A 6 -2.98 -3.80 -8.52
C ILE A 6 -3.19 -2.30 -8.80
N GLY A 7 -2.27 -1.65 -9.52
CA GLY A 7 -2.35 -0.22 -9.85
C GLY A 7 -1.23 0.61 -9.23
N GLU A 8 -1.42 1.94 -9.20
CA GLU A 8 -0.37 2.91 -8.89
C GLU A 8 -0.61 3.60 -7.53
N LEU A 9 0.44 3.66 -6.73
CA LEU A 9 0.45 4.45 -5.50
C LEU A 9 0.76 5.92 -5.83
N LYS A 10 -0.12 6.83 -5.42
CA LYS A 10 0.07 8.27 -5.56
C LYS A 10 1.18 8.72 -4.62
N ILE A 11 2.22 9.31 -5.20
CA ILE A 11 3.45 9.74 -4.49
C ILE A 11 3.33 11.11 -3.79
N SER A 12 2.10 11.55 -3.51
CA SER A 12 1.79 12.79 -2.81
C SER A 12 1.14 12.43 -1.47
N PRO A 13 1.95 12.12 -0.43
CA PRO A 13 1.40 11.68 0.83
C PRO A 13 0.70 12.82 1.56
N ILE A 14 -0.33 12.47 2.33
CA ILE A 14 -0.90 13.37 3.34
C ILE A 14 -0.38 12.97 4.72
N LYS A 15 -0.47 13.88 5.71
CA LYS A 15 -0.22 13.53 7.10
C LYS A 15 -1.53 13.17 7.79
N GLU A 16 -1.60 11.96 8.35
CA GLU A 16 -2.74 11.44 9.13
C GLU A 16 -2.15 10.72 10.35
N ASP A 17 -2.63 11.03 11.56
CA ASP A 17 -2.16 10.44 12.83
C ASP A 17 -0.62 10.45 13.02
N GLY A 18 0.05 11.50 12.53
CA GLY A 18 1.50 11.64 12.61
C GLY A 18 2.30 10.78 11.63
N MET A 19 1.62 10.02 10.76
CA MET A 19 2.22 9.20 9.71
C MET A 19 2.02 9.84 8.34
N PHE A 20 2.89 9.50 7.38
CA PHE A 20 2.71 9.81 5.97
C PHE A 20 1.87 8.73 5.31
N VAL A 21 0.78 9.13 4.67
CA VAL A 21 -0.19 8.22 4.05
C VAL A 21 -0.17 8.37 2.55
N PHE A 22 0.09 7.27 1.87
CA PHE A 22 0.06 7.13 0.42
C PHE A 22 -1.17 6.34 0.00
N PHE A 23 -1.77 6.70 -1.14
CA PHE A 23 -3.06 6.15 -1.57
C PHE A 23 -2.97 5.52 -2.96
N ASN A 24 -3.65 4.38 -3.13
CA ASN A 24 -4.10 3.89 -4.42
C ASN A 24 -5.64 3.72 -4.35
N ASP A 25 -6.35 4.68 -4.93
CA ASP A 25 -7.80 4.71 -5.09
C ASP A 25 -8.29 4.13 -6.44
N PHE A 26 -7.38 3.69 -7.30
CA PHE A 26 -7.68 3.13 -8.62
C PHE A 26 -7.13 1.71 -8.76
N ILE A 27 -7.67 0.80 -7.96
CA ILE A 27 -7.27 -0.61 -7.98
C ILE A 27 -7.63 -1.22 -9.34
N THR A 28 -6.61 -1.70 -10.06
CA THR A 28 -6.76 -2.28 -11.39
C THR A 28 -6.08 -3.64 -11.44
N ILE A 29 -6.81 -4.69 -11.83
CA ILE A 29 -6.30 -6.06 -11.92
C ILE A 29 -6.67 -6.64 -13.28
N ASN A 30 -5.68 -7.14 -14.02
CA ASN A 30 -5.87 -7.69 -15.37
C ASN A 30 -6.67 -6.74 -16.29
N GLY A 31 -6.42 -5.42 -16.17
CA GLY A 31 -7.10 -4.38 -16.94
C GLY A 31 -8.53 -4.05 -16.48
N LYS A 32 -9.06 -4.70 -15.45
CA LYS A 32 -10.37 -4.38 -14.86
C LYS A 32 -10.20 -3.51 -13.62
N VAL A 33 -10.96 -2.42 -13.56
CA VAL A 33 -11.00 -1.53 -12.40
C VAL A 33 -11.93 -2.09 -11.34
N SER A 34 -11.40 -2.31 -10.15
CA SER A 34 -12.16 -2.71 -8.97
C SER A 34 -12.72 -1.47 -8.27
N LYS A 35 -13.90 -1.01 -8.71
CA LYS A 35 -14.55 0.18 -8.14
C LYS A 35 -14.91 -0.04 -6.67
N GLY A 36 -14.52 0.91 -5.82
CA GLY A 36 -14.76 0.86 -4.38
C GLY A 36 -13.66 0.16 -3.59
N ASP A 37 -12.66 -0.39 -4.28
CA ASP A 37 -11.47 -0.95 -3.64
C ASP A 37 -10.37 0.12 -3.62
N SER A 38 -9.65 0.21 -2.51
CA SER A 38 -8.54 1.15 -2.36
C SER A 38 -7.52 0.64 -1.35
N VAL A 39 -6.29 1.15 -1.46
CA VAL A 39 -5.19 0.85 -0.55
C VAL A 39 -4.64 2.15 0.01
N LYS A 40 -4.42 2.18 1.32
CA LYS A 40 -3.65 3.21 2.03
C LYS A 40 -2.41 2.56 2.63
N VAL A 41 -1.26 3.21 2.46
CA VAL A 41 0.01 2.80 3.07
C VAL A 41 0.49 3.91 3.97
N PHE A 42 0.70 3.60 5.25
CA PHE A 42 1.12 4.51 6.30
C PHE A 42 2.57 4.22 6.67
N VAL A 43 3.42 5.24 6.62
CA VAL A 43 4.83 5.15 7.01
C VAL A 43 5.19 6.29 7.95
N GLN A 44 6.06 6.04 8.93
CA GLN A 44 6.43 7.08 9.90
C GLN A 44 7.27 8.18 9.27
N GLN A 45 8.27 7.78 8.50
CA GLN A 45 9.20 8.68 7.84
C GLN A 45 9.53 8.12 6.45
N TYR A 46 9.84 9.02 5.52
CA TYR A 46 10.42 8.65 4.24
C TYR A 46 11.44 9.70 3.82
N ASP A 47 12.50 9.26 3.13
CA ASP A 47 13.47 10.14 2.50
C ASP A 47 13.33 10.02 0.97
N ASN A 48 13.23 11.15 0.27
CA ASN A 48 13.08 11.22 -1.19
C ASN A 48 14.28 11.91 -1.86
N LYS A 49 15.51 11.72 -1.34
CA LYS A 49 16.71 12.36 -1.89
C LYS A 49 17.09 11.87 -3.28
N THR A 50 16.70 10.65 -3.66
CA THR A 50 17.13 9.98 -4.91
C THR A 50 15.98 9.73 -5.88
N GLY A 51 14.79 10.29 -5.63
CA GLY A 51 13.57 9.95 -6.36
C GLY A 51 12.97 8.59 -5.97
N THR A 52 13.63 7.87 -5.04
CA THR A 52 13.11 6.66 -4.40
C THR A 52 12.70 7.02 -2.97
N PHE A 53 11.51 6.60 -2.57
CA PHE A 53 11.00 6.75 -1.22
C PHE A 53 11.65 5.69 -0.33
N VAL A 54 12.72 6.07 0.37
CA VAL A 54 13.46 5.19 1.28
C VAL A 54 12.76 5.18 2.64
N LEU A 55 12.63 3.99 3.23
CA LEU A 55 12.05 3.75 4.55
C LEU A 55 13.13 3.22 5.50
N ASP A 56 13.00 3.48 6.80
CA ASP A 56 13.79 2.76 7.79
C ASP A 56 13.20 1.35 7.98
N LYS A 57 14.03 0.32 7.85
CA LYS A 57 13.58 -1.08 8.01
C LYS A 57 13.04 -1.37 9.42
N GLN A 58 13.46 -0.59 10.41
CA GLN A 58 13.02 -0.70 11.79
C GLN A 58 11.68 -0.02 12.04
N ASP A 59 11.26 0.90 11.17
CA ASP A 59 9.99 1.59 11.32
C ASP A 59 8.83 0.68 10.92
N ALA A 60 7.88 0.54 11.85
CA ALA A 60 6.63 -0.15 11.57
C ALA A 60 5.76 0.69 10.64
N ALA A 61 5.48 0.15 9.45
CA ALA A 61 4.47 0.64 8.55
C ALA A 61 3.10 0.00 8.85
N LYS A 62 2.04 0.65 8.37
CA LYS A 62 0.68 0.11 8.38
C LYS A 62 0.10 0.15 6.98
N ALA A 63 -0.83 -0.73 6.68
CA ALA A 63 -1.59 -0.69 5.44
C ALA A 63 -3.08 -0.90 5.73
N SER A 64 -3.93 -0.04 5.19
CA SER A 64 -5.38 -0.26 5.17
C SER A 64 -5.79 -0.64 3.76
N ILE A 65 -6.43 -1.80 3.64
CA ILE A 65 -6.94 -2.31 2.38
C ILE A 65 -8.46 -2.29 2.47
N ILE A 66 -9.10 -1.46 1.67
CA ILE A 66 -10.55 -1.36 1.56
C ILE A 66 -10.98 -2.19 0.35
N VAL A 67 -11.84 -3.18 0.57
CA VAL A 67 -12.42 -4.01 -0.49
C VAL A 67 -13.94 -4.02 -0.34
N ARG A 68 -14.65 -3.49 -1.34
CA ARG A 68 -16.11 -3.40 -1.39
C ARG A 68 -16.70 -2.77 -0.12
N GLY A 69 -16.05 -1.72 0.39
CA GLY A 69 -16.44 -1.00 1.61
C GLY A 69 -16.06 -1.68 2.93
N LYS A 70 -15.39 -2.84 2.91
CA LYS A 70 -14.82 -3.46 4.11
C LYS A 70 -13.34 -3.14 4.23
N GLU A 71 -12.94 -2.58 5.36
CA GLU A 71 -11.55 -2.30 5.66
C GLU A 71 -10.88 -3.52 6.32
N LYS A 72 -9.71 -3.91 5.82
CA LYS A 72 -8.75 -4.77 6.53
C LYS A 72 -7.49 -3.96 6.84
N LEU A 73 -7.19 -3.82 8.12
CA LEU A 73 -5.99 -3.14 8.59
C LEU A 73 -4.87 -4.16 8.84
N HIS A 74 -3.69 -3.86 8.33
CA HIS A 74 -2.46 -4.61 8.53
C HIS A 74 -1.46 -3.70 9.24
N GLU A 75 -1.14 -4.01 10.49
CA GLU A 75 -0.20 -3.24 11.30
C GLU A 75 1.14 -3.96 11.46
N ASN A 76 2.17 -3.23 11.90
CA ASN A 76 3.50 -3.76 12.18
C ASN A 76 4.21 -4.40 10.97
N ILE A 77 3.95 -3.86 9.78
CA ILE A 77 4.65 -4.25 8.55
C ILE A 77 6.06 -3.66 8.61
N THR A 78 7.08 -4.52 8.70
CA THR A 78 8.49 -4.13 8.93
C THR A 78 9.41 -4.81 7.92
N GLY A 79 10.67 -4.35 7.84
CA GLY A 79 11.71 -4.99 7.00
C GLY A 79 11.79 -4.50 5.56
N TYR A 80 11.04 -3.46 5.18
CA TYR A 80 11.05 -2.88 3.84
C TYR A 80 11.92 -1.61 3.80
N ASP A 81 12.90 -1.57 2.90
CA ASP A 81 13.78 -0.40 2.72
C ASP A 81 13.24 0.65 1.74
N THR A 82 12.20 0.33 0.98
CA THR A 82 11.59 1.27 0.04
C THR A 82 10.07 1.16 0.06
N LEU A 83 9.40 2.27 -0.24
CA LEU A 83 7.94 2.32 -0.39
C LEU A 83 7.46 1.41 -1.53
N ASP A 84 8.29 1.21 -2.56
CA ASP A 84 8.01 0.31 -3.68
C ASP A 84 7.87 -1.14 -3.20
N LYS A 85 8.87 -1.67 -2.49
CA LYS A 85 8.83 -3.02 -1.92
C LYS A 85 7.71 -3.20 -0.91
N LEU A 86 7.48 -2.18 -0.07
CA LEU A 86 6.38 -2.19 0.88
C LEU A 86 5.03 -2.28 0.14
N TYR A 87 4.86 -1.49 -0.91
CA TYR A 87 3.63 -1.47 -1.70
C TYR A 87 3.44 -2.76 -2.51
N GLU A 88 4.51 -3.36 -3.04
CA GLU A 88 4.46 -4.69 -3.66
C GLU A 88 3.97 -5.75 -2.66
N HIS A 89 4.44 -5.72 -1.42
CA HIS A 89 3.97 -6.63 -0.37
C HIS A 89 2.49 -6.43 -0.06
N VAL A 90 2.05 -5.19 0.15
CA VAL A 90 0.62 -4.87 0.38
C VAL A 90 -0.24 -5.30 -0.82
N SER A 91 0.31 -5.19 -2.04
CA SER A 91 -0.36 -5.65 -3.25
C SER A 91 -0.45 -7.18 -3.36
N ALA A 92 0.51 -7.91 -2.80
CA ALA A 92 0.44 -9.35 -2.67
C ALA A 92 -0.67 -9.75 -1.69
N LEU A 93 -0.72 -9.12 -0.51
CA LEU A 93 -1.79 -9.32 0.48
C LEU A 93 -3.18 -9.09 -0.11
N TYR A 94 -3.33 -8.01 -0.88
CA TYR A 94 -4.57 -7.74 -1.60
C TYR A 94 -4.95 -8.92 -2.52
N ARG A 95 -4.00 -9.39 -3.34
CA ARG A 95 -4.29 -10.44 -4.33
C ARG A 95 -4.62 -11.76 -3.67
N GLU A 96 -3.84 -12.16 -2.68
CA GLU A 96 -4.02 -13.42 -1.95
C GLU A 96 -5.37 -13.47 -1.26
N HIS A 97 -5.75 -12.45 -0.49
CA HIS A 97 -6.97 -12.48 0.30
C HIS A 97 -8.25 -12.12 -0.47
N PHE A 98 -8.15 -11.34 -1.55
CA PHE A 98 -9.35 -10.74 -2.17
C PHE A 98 -9.50 -11.00 -3.67
N TYR A 99 -8.42 -11.31 -4.39
CA TYR A 99 -8.50 -11.58 -5.82
C TYR A 99 -8.56 -13.08 -6.14
N PHE A 100 -7.67 -13.87 -5.54
CA PHE A 100 -7.72 -15.33 -5.67
C PHE A 100 -8.75 -15.96 -4.71
N GLY A 101 -9.24 -15.16 -3.74
CA GLY A 101 -10.03 -15.62 -2.61
C GLY A 101 -9.12 -16.17 -1.52
N ASP A 102 -9.44 -15.89 -0.25
CA ASP A 102 -8.83 -16.59 0.87
C ASP A 102 -8.92 -18.09 0.59
N LYS A 103 -7.77 -18.75 0.47
CA LYS A 103 -7.68 -20.21 0.59
C LYS A 103 -7.79 -20.55 2.07
N GLU A 104 -8.94 -20.25 2.67
CA GLU A 104 -9.38 -20.88 3.91
C GLU A 104 -10.31 -22.05 3.57
#